data_AF-A0A535D3Z3-F1
#
_entry.id   AF-A0A535D3Z3-F1
#
_cell.length_a   1.000
_cell.length_b   1.000
_cell.length_c   1.000
_cell.angle_alpha   90.00
_cell.angle_beta   90.00
_cell.angle_gamma   90.00
#
_symmetry.space_group_name_H-M   'P 1'
#
loop_
_entity.id
_entity.type
_entity.pdbx_description
1 polymer ?
#
loop_
_entity_poly.entity_id
_entity_poly.type
_entity_poly.pdbx_seq_one_letter_code
_entity_poly.pdbx_strand_id
1 'polypeptide(L)' 'MTEFAVHSWDIARATTQTRPLDEEIAAHALAWAQRALKPENRGDESSGKAFGPEVPVSGDAPVPDRLAAFFGRRPWPEA' A
#
# COMPACT_ATOMS: atom_id res chain seq x y z
N MET A 1 5.47 -8.57 8.83
CA MET A 1 5.05 -7.23 9.28
C MET A 1 4.36 -6.49 8.15
N THR A 2 5.06 -6.25 7.03
CA THR A 2 4.52 -5.52 5.87
C THR A 2 3.20 -6.09 5.33
N GLU A 3 3.10 -7.41 5.14
CA GLU A 3 1.84 -8.06 4.72
C GLU A 3 0.67 -7.76 5.68
N PHE A 4 0.92 -7.81 6.98
CA PHE A 4 -0.11 -7.48 7.97
C PHE A 4 -0.50 -5.99 7.89
N ALA A 5 0.46 -5.07 7.76
CA ALA A 5 0.16 -3.65 7.64
C ALA A 5 -0.70 -3.35 6.41
N VAL A 6 -0.36 -3.93 5.26
CA VAL A 6 -1.12 -3.78 4.00
C VAL A 6 -2.53 -4.36 4.14
N HIS A 7 -2.68 -5.54 4.73
CA HIS A 7 -4.00 -6.15 4.91
C HIS A 7 -4.84 -5.49 6.02
N SER A 8 -4.21 -4.91 7.04
CA SER A 8 -4.91 -4.04 7.99
C SER A 8 -5.49 -2.82 7.30
N TRP A 9 -4.76 -2.21 6.35
CA TRP A 9 -5.30 -1.13 5.51
C TRP A 9 -6.48 -1.62 4.65
N ASP A 10 -6.39 -2.80 4.04
CA ASP A 10 -7.48 -3.39 3.25
C ASP A 10 -8.77 -3.56 4.06
N ILE A 11 -8.65 -4.20 5.24
CA ILE A 11 -9.78 -4.48 6.13
C ILE A 11 -10.45 -3.18 6.58
N ALA A 12 -9.64 -2.20 6.93
CA ALA A 12 -10.14 -0.93 7.39
C ALA A 12 -10.88 -0.13 6.32
N ARG A 13 -10.35 -0.13 5.10
CA ARG A 13 -11.03 0.43 3.95
C ARG A 13 -12.36 -0.28 3.72
N ALA A 14 -12.37 -1.62 3.75
CA ALA A 14 -13.59 -2.42 3.57
C ALA A 14 -14.63 -2.19 4.67
N THR A 15 -14.21 -1.70 5.84
CA THR A 15 -15.07 -1.47 7.01
C THR A 15 -15.27 0.01 7.34
N THR A 16 -14.87 0.93 6.44
CA THR A 16 -15.04 2.40 6.58
C THR A 16 -14.47 2.95 7.90
N GLN A 17 -13.34 2.42 8.37
CA GLN A 17 -12.66 2.94 9.55
C GLN A 17 -11.95 4.25 9.23
N THR A 18 -12.09 5.26 10.08
CA THR A 18 -11.53 6.60 9.81
C THR A 18 -10.02 6.72 10.04
N ARG A 19 -9.43 5.85 10.87
CA ARG A 19 -7.99 5.85 11.19
C ARG A 19 -7.47 4.45 11.54
N PRO A 20 -7.13 3.61 10.56
CA PRO A 20 -6.94 2.20 10.85
C PRO A 20 -5.51 1.68 10.97
N LEU A 21 -4.55 2.34 10.32
CA LEU A 21 -3.15 1.94 10.32
C LEU A 21 -2.32 3.06 10.89
N ASP A 22 -1.49 2.72 11.87
CA ASP A 22 -0.56 3.66 12.47
C ASP A 22 0.50 4.12 11.44
N GLU A 23 0.80 5.42 11.45
CA GLU A 23 1.72 6.07 10.52
C GLU A 23 3.14 5.51 10.63
N GLU A 24 3.61 5.20 11.85
CA GLU A 24 4.96 4.68 12.07
C GLU A 24 5.09 3.24 11.58
N ILE A 25 4.06 2.42 11.81
CA ILE A 25 3.98 1.05 11.27
C ILE A 25 3.97 1.10 9.73
N ALA A 26 3.16 1.99 9.14
CA ALA A 26 3.10 2.16 7.70
C ALA A 26 4.44 2.61 7.11
N ALA A 27 5.15 3.53 7.77
CA ALA A 27 6.46 4.01 7.35
C ALA A 27 7.51 2.91 7.34
N HIS A 28 7.58 2.10 8.40
CA HIS A 28 8.49 0.96 8.48
C HIS A 28 8.18 -0.09 7.41
N ALA A 29 6.89 -0.40 7.21
CA ALA A 29 6.44 -1.33 6.18
C ALA A 29 6.80 -0.82 4.78
N LEU A 30 6.58 0.47 4.49
CA LEU A 30 6.91 1.08 3.19
C LEU A 30 8.42 1.08 2.92
N ALA A 31 9.22 1.49 3.90
CA ALA A 31 10.68 1.50 3.77
C ALA A 31 11.26 0.10 3.53
N TRP A 32 10.70 -0.92 4.19
CA TRP A 32 11.06 -2.31 3.90
C TRP A 32 10.62 -2.73 2.50
N ALA A 33 9.38 -2.41 2.13
CA ALA A 33 8.78 -2.80 0.85
C ALA A 33 9.58 -2.24 -0.33
N GLN A 34 9.98 -0.97 -0.28
CA GLN A 34 10.82 -0.31 -1.29
C GLN A 34 12.20 -0.96 -1.47
N ARG A 35 12.71 -1.65 -0.46
CA ARG A 35 14.00 -2.38 -0.55
C ARG A 35 13.82 -3.83 -1.01
N ALA A 36 12.71 -4.46 -0.64
CA ALA A 36 12.48 -5.89 -0.84
C ALA A 36 11.75 -6.21 -2.16
N LEU A 37 10.82 -5.35 -2.59
CA LEU A 37 10.00 -5.57 -3.78
C LEU A 37 10.70 -5.01 -5.02
N LYS A 38 11.15 -5.93 -5.87
CA LYS A 38 11.80 -5.59 -7.15
C LYS A 38 10.76 -5.31 -8.24
N PRO A 39 11.08 -4.45 -9.22
CA PRO A 39 10.20 -4.17 -10.37
C PRO A 39 9.73 -5.44 -11.10
N GLU A 40 10.56 -6.47 -11.20
CA GLU A 40 10.23 -7.72 -11.90
C GLU A 40 9.09 -8.53 -11.26
N ASN A 41 8.76 -8.24 -10.00
CA ASN A 41 7.64 -8.85 -9.27
C ASN A 41 6.31 -8.16 -9.53
N ARG A 42 6.32 -7.07 -10.31
CA ARG A 42 5.15 -6.24 -10.59
C ARG A 42 4.63 -6.47 -12.01
N GLY A 43 3.30 -6.42 -12.17
CA GLY A 43 2.65 -6.48 -13.47
C GLY A 43 1.13 -6.49 -13.35
N ASP A 44 0.44 -6.43 -14.49
CA ASP A 44 -1.02 -6.60 -14.50
C ASP A 44 -1.43 -8.06 -14.21
N GLU A 45 -2.72 -8.28 -13.95
CA GLU A 45 -3.27 -9.62 -13.70
C GLU A 45 -2.94 -10.62 -14.83
N SER A 46 -2.89 -10.16 -16.08
CA SER A 46 -2.60 -11.02 -17.24
C SER A 46 -1.14 -11.51 -17.27
N SER A 47 -0.24 -10.80 -16.59
CA SER A 47 1.17 -11.15 -16.47
C SER A 47 1.48 -12.17 -15.36
N GLY A 48 0.48 -12.54 -14.53
CA GLY A 48 0.63 -13.53 -13.46
C GLY A 48 1.58 -13.12 -12.34
N LYS A 49 1.82 -11.81 -12.17
CA LYS A 49 2.74 -11.26 -11.17
C LYS A 49 2.07 -11.14 -9.81
N ALA A 50 2.88 -11.24 -8.75
CA ALA A 50 2.38 -11.24 -7.38
C ALA A 50 1.85 -9.87 -6.94
N PHE A 51 2.33 -8.78 -7.55
CA PHE A 51 1.95 -7.41 -7.18
C PHE A 51 1.52 -6.61 -8.41
N GLY A 52 0.50 -5.78 -8.22
CA GLY A 52 0.10 -4.79 -9.22
C GLY A 52 1.18 -3.71 -9.45
N PRO A 53 1.04 -2.91 -10.52
CA PRO A 53 1.85 -1.71 -10.69
C PRO A 53 1.60 -0.74 -9.53
N GLU A 54 2.61 0.07 -9.20
CA GLU A 54 2.45 1.13 -8.20
C GLU A 54 1.42 2.16 -8.67
N VAL A 55 0.56 2.60 -7.75
CA VAL A 55 -0.40 3.67 -8.01
C VAL A 55 0.27 5.01 -7.67
N PRO A 56 0.31 5.99 -8.60
CA PRO A 56 0.84 7.31 -8.28
C PRO A 56 -0.02 8.01 -7.23
N VAL A 57 0.62 8.57 -6.20
CA VAL A 57 -0.01 9.35 -5.12
C VAL A 57 0.88 10.53 -4.73
N SER A 58 0.28 11.57 -4.12
CA SER A 58 1.03 12.71 -3.59
C SER A 58 2.08 12.27 -2.57
N GLY A 59 3.23 12.95 -2.54
CA GLY A 59 4.25 12.73 -1.52
C GLY A 59 3.77 13.10 -0.11
N ASP A 60 2.81 14.02 -0.04
CA ASP A 60 2.19 14.52 1.19
C ASP A 60 0.97 13.67 1.62
N ALA A 61 0.60 12.64 0.86
CA ALA A 61 -0.46 11.72 1.26
C ALA A 61 -0.08 10.95 2.54
N PRO A 62 -1.06 10.55 3.37
CA PRO A 62 -0.82 9.72 4.55
C PRO A 62 0.04 8.51 4.22
N VAL A 63 0.97 8.13 5.12
CA VAL A 63 1.90 7.03 4.84
C VAL A 63 1.18 5.69 4.63
N PRO A 64 0.08 5.36 5.34
CA PRO A 64 -0.75 4.20 5.02
C PRO A 64 -1.23 4.14 3.57
N ASP A 65 -1.62 5.28 3.00
CA ASP A 65 -2.11 5.37 1.63
C ASP A 65 -0.98 5.23 0.62
N ARG A 66 0.19 5.81 0.92
CA ARG A 66 1.41 5.61 0.13
C ARG A 66 1.87 4.16 0.15
N LEU A 67 1.79 3.48 1.29
CA LEU A 67 2.04 2.04 1.40
C LEU A 67 1.06 1.24 0.54
N ALA A 68 -0.24 1.50 0.66
CA ALA A 68 -1.26 0.81 -0.13
C ALA A 68 -1.04 1.00 -1.63
N ALA A 69 -0.74 2.24 -2.04
CA ALA A 69 -0.43 2.61 -3.41
C ALA A 69 0.81 1.90 -3.96
N PHE A 70 1.86 1.76 -3.14
CA PHE A 70 3.06 0.97 -3.50
C PHE A 70 2.72 -0.50 -3.75
N PHE A 71 1.70 -1.05 -3.10
CA PHE A 71 1.21 -2.42 -3.36
C PHE A 71 0.07 -2.47 -4.41
N GLY A 72 -0.12 -1.41 -5.20
CA GLY A 72 -1.06 -1.37 -6.32
C GLY A 72 -2.52 -1.11 -5.95
N ARG A 73 -2.80 -0.72 -4.70
CA ARG A 73 -4.15 -0.36 -4.27
C ARG A 73 -4.43 1.10 -4.57
N ARG A 74 -5.69 1.42 -4.87
CA ARG A 74 -6.14 2.82 -5.02
C ARG A 74 -6.58 3.37 -3.65
N PRO A 75 -5.91 4.40 -3.09
CA PRO A 75 -6.37 5.03 -1.85
C PRO A 75 -7.66 5.84 -2.05
N TRP A 76 -8.24 6.33 -0.95
CA TRP A 76 -9.35 7.28 -1.05
C TRP A 76 -8.89 8.55 -1.78
N PRO A 77 -9.77 9.20 -2.58
CA PRO A 77 -9.54 10.60 -2.89
C PRO A 77 -9.46 11.35 -1.56
N GLU A 78 -8.57 12.36 -1.48
CA GLU A 78 -8.51 13.26 -0.32
C GLU A 78 -9.95 13.67 0.04
N ALA A 79 -10.36 13.38 1.28
CA ALA A 79 -11.63 13.84 1.81
C ALA A 79 -11.56 15.35 2.08
#